data_AF-A0A838PNY4-F1
#
_entry.id   AF-A0A838PNY4-F1
#
_cell.length_a   1.000
_cell.length_b   1.000
_cell.length_c   1.000
_cell.angle_alpha   90.00
_cell.angle_beta   90.00
_cell.angle_gamma   90.00
#
_symmetry.space_group_name_H-M   'P 1'
#
loop_
_entity.id
_entity.type
_entity.pdbx_description
1 polymer ?
#
loop_
_entity_poly.entity_id
_entity_poly.type
_entity_poly.pdbx_seq_one_letter_code
_entity_poly.pdbx_strand_id
1 'polypeptide(L)'
;EALGGEDGYEVAFRDTVMGNRSAIDTPLMDSIRSFVEREDPGADVSPVVLPGFSDSRWFRAAFPDCTAYGFFPQRAMDLFEAAPLIHGADERVPIEDLGLAARFYAGLIEETLR
;
A
#
# COMPACT_ATOMS: atom_id res chain seq x y z
N GLU A 1 -22.07 27.19 16.34
CA GLU A 1 -22.27 25.83 15.79
C GLU A 1 -22.10 25.88 14.28
N ALA A 2 -21.25 25.03 13.71
CA ALA A 2 -20.82 25.12 12.31
C ALA A 2 -21.88 24.71 11.27
N LEU A 3 -22.99 24.11 11.72
CA LEU A 3 -23.97 23.47 10.83
C LEU A 3 -25.38 24.09 10.90
N GLY A 4 -25.62 25.02 11.83
CA GLY A 4 -26.83 25.84 11.96
C GLY A 4 -28.15 25.21 11.49
N GLY A 5 -28.87 24.52 12.39
CA GLY A 5 -30.18 23.96 12.08
C GLY A 5 -31.04 23.78 13.33
N GLU A 6 -32.23 24.39 13.34
CA GLU A 6 -33.22 24.26 14.42
C GLU A 6 -34.02 22.94 14.30
N ASP A 7 -34.05 22.32 13.10
CA ASP A 7 -34.85 21.14 12.77
C ASP A 7 -34.07 19.80 12.81
N GLY A 8 -32.83 19.80 13.29
CA GLY A 8 -31.97 18.61 13.37
C GLY A 8 -31.32 18.20 12.03
N TYR A 9 -30.62 17.06 12.02
CA TYR A 9 -29.88 16.56 10.84
C TYR A 9 -30.28 15.12 10.52
N GLU A 10 -30.39 14.81 9.22
CA GLU A 10 -30.47 13.43 8.73
C GLU A 10 -29.07 12.92 8.38
N VAL A 11 -28.70 11.75 8.91
CA VAL A 11 -27.43 11.08 8.61
C VAL A 11 -27.72 9.77 7.89
N ALA A 12 -27.12 9.60 6.71
CA ALA A 12 -27.22 8.37 5.93
C ALA A 12 -25.83 7.88 5.52
N PHE A 13 -25.58 6.58 5.68
CA PHE A 13 -24.38 5.91 5.16
C PHE A 13 -24.70 5.36 3.77
N ARG A 14 -24.06 5.91 2.74
CA ARG A 14 -24.29 5.47 1.35
C ARG A 14 -23.41 4.29 0.95
N ASP A 15 -22.18 4.27 1.46
CA ASP A 15 -21.21 3.22 1.16
C ASP A 15 -20.73 2.56 2.45
N THR A 16 -20.87 1.24 2.52
CA THR A 16 -20.26 0.42 3.56
C THR A 16 -19.36 -0.60 2.89
N VAL A 17 -18.06 -0.33 2.95
CA VAL A 17 -17.06 -1.17 2.31
C VAL A 17 -16.30 -1.95 3.37
N MET A 18 -16.44 -3.28 3.33
CA MET A 18 -15.64 -4.15 4.18
C MET A 18 -14.21 -4.20 3.68
N GLY A 19 -13.26 -4.12 4.63
CA GLY A 19 -11.85 -4.39 4.36
C GLY A 19 -11.65 -5.81 3.85
N ASN A 20 -10.69 -5.98 2.95
CA ASN A 20 -10.28 -7.29 2.45
C ASN A 20 -8.75 -7.39 2.38
N ARG A 21 -8.24 -8.61 2.27
CA ARG A 21 -6.81 -8.91 2.22
C ARG A 21 -6.56 -10.10 1.32
N SER A 22 -5.36 -10.18 0.77
CA SER A 22 -4.83 -11.44 0.23
C SER A 22 -4.30 -12.31 1.39
N ALA A 23 -3.97 -13.58 1.12
CA ALA A 23 -3.15 -14.38 2.06
C ALA A 23 -1.79 -13.71 2.31
N ILE A 24 -0.97 -14.18 3.24
CA ILE A 24 0.39 -13.64 3.45
C ILE A 24 1.42 -14.59 2.85
N ASP A 25 1.25 -15.89 3.05
CA ASP A 25 2.16 -16.91 2.54
C ASP A 25 1.85 -17.19 1.06
N THR A 26 2.50 -16.43 0.19
CA THR A 26 2.29 -16.46 -1.26
C THR A 26 3.60 -16.24 -1.99
N PRO A 27 3.72 -16.70 -3.26
CA PRO A 27 4.92 -16.46 -4.06
C PRO A 27 5.30 -14.98 -4.16
N LEU A 28 4.33 -14.07 -4.29
CA LEU A 28 4.61 -12.63 -4.34
C LEU A 28 5.20 -12.10 -3.02
N MET A 29 4.74 -12.61 -1.88
CA MET A 29 5.33 -12.25 -0.58
C MET A 29 6.74 -12.81 -0.44
N ASP A 30 7.02 -13.98 -1.00
CA ASP A 30 8.37 -14.56 -0.99
C ASP A 30 9.33 -13.72 -1.84
N SER A 31 8.91 -13.21 -3.00
CA SER A 31 9.70 -12.25 -3.78
C SER A 31 9.95 -10.94 -3.01
N ILE A 32 8.96 -10.44 -2.26
CA ILE A 32 9.12 -9.27 -1.38
C ILE A 32 10.16 -9.55 -0.28
N ARG A 33 10.03 -10.68 0.45
CA ARG A 33 10.98 -11.10 1.48
C ARG A 33 12.41 -11.24 0.92
N SER A 34 12.53 -11.87 -0.24
CA SER A 34 13.81 -12.05 -0.94
C SER A 34 14.44 -10.72 -1.36
N PHE A 35 13.64 -9.75 -1.82
CA PHE A 35 14.12 -8.40 -2.12
C PHE A 35 14.59 -7.67 -0.86
N VAL A 36 13.80 -7.72 0.23
CA VAL A 36 14.14 -7.09 1.50
C VAL A 36 15.44 -7.66 2.06
N GLU A 37 15.61 -8.98 2.09
CA GLU A 37 16.85 -9.60 2.58
C GLU A 37 18.10 -9.19 1.78
N ARG A 38 17.96 -8.97 0.46
CA ARG A 38 19.09 -8.48 -0.37
C ARG A 38 19.43 -7.02 -0.10
N GLU A 39 18.41 -6.19 0.11
CA GLU A 39 18.59 -4.74 0.28
C GLU A 39 18.86 -4.35 1.73
N ASP A 40 18.43 -5.15 2.71
CA ASP A 40 18.59 -4.97 4.15
C ASP A 40 18.69 -6.33 4.88
N PRO A 41 19.89 -6.95 4.91
CA PRO A 41 20.08 -8.31 5.44
C PRO A 41 19.66 -8.46 6.90
N GLY A 42 18.82 -9.46 7.18
CA GLY A 42 18.27 -9.73 8.51
C GLY A 42 17.02 -8.93 8.88
N ALA A 43 16.50 -8.10 7.96
CA ALA A 43 15.24 -7.41 8.16
C ALA A 43 14.02 -8.33 7.92
N ASP A 44 13.00 -8.19 8.76
CA ASP A 44 11.74 -8.90 8.62
C ASP A 44 10.69 -8.10 7.84
N VAL A 45 9.86 -8.79 7.06
CA VAL A 45 8.71 -8.20 6.37
C VAL A 45 7.45 -8.37 7.22
N SER A 46 6.88 -7.24 7.67
CA SER A 46 5.63 -7.23 8.43
C SER A 46 4.45 -6.71 7.58
N PRO A 47 3.33 -7.45 7.51
CA PRO A 47 2.10 -6.92 6.94
C PRO A 47 1.57 -5.72 7.73
N VAL A 48 1.00 -4.74 7.03
CA VAL A 48 0.34 -3.57 7.61
C VAL A 48 -1.11 -3.48 7.15
N VAL A 49 -1.99 -3.04 8.04
CA VAL A 49 -3.36 -2.67 7.69
C VAL A 49 -3.35 -1.23 7.20
N LEU A 50 -3.66 -1.01 5.93
CA LEU A 50 -3.84 0.32 5.37
C LEU A 50 -5.18 0.91 5.85
N PRO A 51 -5.20 2.01 6.63
CA PRO A 51 -6.43 2.69 7.05
C PRO A 51 -6.97 3.58 5.90
N GLY A 52 -7.05 3.03 4.70
CA GLY A 52 -7.38 3.73 3.47
C GLY A 52 -7.85 2.78 2.38
N PHE A 53 -8.06 3.30 1.18
CA PHE A 53 -8.53 2.53 0.04
C PHE A 53 -7.39 2.22 -0.94
N SER A 54 -7.41 1.04 -1.56
CA SER A 54 -6.55 0.72 -2.70
C SER A 54 -7.30 -0.12 -3.73
N ASP A 55 -6.89 -0.01 -5.00
CA ASP A 55 -7.47 -0.76 -6.12
C ASP A 55 -7.30 -2.28 -5.96
N SER A 56 -6.36 -2.72 -5.13
CA SER A 56 -6.20 -4.12 -4.75
C SER A 56 -7.51 -4.75 -4.27
N ARG A 57 -8.39 -3.96 -3.64
CA ARG A 57 -9.73 -4.44 -3.25
C ARG A 57 -10.52 -4.92 -4.46
N TRP A 58 -10.57 -4.11 -5.52
CA TRP A 58 -11.35 -4.40 -6.72
C TRP A 58 -10.72 -5.51 -7.55
N PHE A 59 -9.39 -5.56 -7.63
CA PHE A 59 -8.70 -6.69 -8.27
C PHE A 59 -9.04 -8.01 -7.59
N ARG A 60 -8.99 -8.09 -6.25
CA ARG A 60 -9.41 -9.29 -5.52
C ARG A 60 -10.89 -9.64 -5.72
N ALA A 61 -11.76 -8.64 -5.81
CA ALA A 61 -13.19 -8.86 -6.01
C ALA A 61 -13.52 -9.37 -7.42
N ALA A 62 -12.85 -8.83 -8.43
CA ALA A 62 -13.04 -9.22 -9.83
C ALA A 62 -12.34 -10.54 -10.19
N PHE A 63 -11.19 -10.81 -9.54
CA PHE A 63 -10.35 -11.97 -9.79
C PHE A 63 -10.06 -12.67 -8.46
N PRO A 64 -10.88 -13.66 -8.04
CA PRO A 64 -10.76 -14.29 -6.72
C PRO A 64 -9.40 -14.95 -6.44
N ASP A 65 -8.70 -15.40 -7.49
CA ASP A 65 -7.38 -16.01 -7.39
C ASP A 65 -6.23 -14.97 -7.43
N CYS A 66 -6.54 -13.69 -7.58
CA CYS A 66 -5.55 -12.62 -7.62
C CYS A 66 -5.00 -12.32 -6.22
N THR A 67 -3.70 -12.54 -6.04
CA THR A 67 -2.95 -12.02 -4.90
C THR A 67 -2.51 -10.59 -5.21
N ALA A 68 -2.94 -9.63 -4.40
CA ALA A 68 -2.56 -8.23 -4.53
C ALA A 68 -2.10 -7.63 -3.19
N TYR A 69 -0.89 -7.06 -3.17
CA TYR A 69 -0.31 -6.32 -2.04
C TYR A 69 0.07 -4.90 -2.49
N GLY A 70 0.00 -3.95 -1.57
CA GLY A 70 0.70 -2.67 -1.73
C GLY A 70 2.11 -2.82 -1.17
N PHE A 71 3.12 -2.65 -2.01
CA PHE A 71 4.52 -2.62 -1.58
C PHE A 71 5.28 -1.61 -2.44
N PHE A 72 5.89 -0.63 -1.77
CA PHE A 72 6.75 0.39 -2.36
C PHE A 72 7.90 0.61 -1.37
N PRO A 73 9.09 0.02 -1.59
CA PRO A 73 10.17 0.10 -0.62
C PRO A 73 10.76 1.51 -0.58
N GLN A 74 10.92 2.03 0.64
CA GLN A 74 11.49 3.35 0.95
C GLN A 74 12.47 3.18 2.11
N ARG A 75 13.51 4.00 2.13
CA ARG A 75 14.57 3.97 3.15
C ARG A 75 15.04 5.36 3.55
N ALA A 76 15.02 6.33 2.64
CA ALA A 76 15.58 7.66 2.88
C ALA A 76 14.61 8.58 3.63
N MET A 77 13.32 8.57 3.28
CA MET A 77 12.29 9.31 4.02
C MET A 77 11.57 8.40 5.00
N ASP A 78 11.50 8.83 6.26
CA ASP A 78 10.81 8.06 7.29
C ASP A 78 9.28 8.02 7.05
N LEU A 79 8.61 6.98 7.56
CA LEU A 79 7.17 6.81 7.41
C LEU A 79 6.37 8.01 7.95
N PHE A 80 6.77 8.59 9.08
CA PHE A 80 6.07 9.74 9.67
C PHE A 80 6.29 11.03 8.88
N GLU A 81 7.37 11.12 8.10
CA GLU A 81 7.61 12.22 7.17
C GLU A 81 6.85 12.01 5.85
N ALA A 82 6.80 10.78 5.34
CA ALA A 82 6.15 10.44 4.08
C ALA A 82 4.61 10.46 4.18
N ALA A 83 4.04 9.93 5.27
CA ALA A 83 2.59 9.80 5.44
C ALA A 83 1.79 11.11 5.22
N PRO A 84 2.17 12.27 5.80
CA PRO A 84 1.43 13.52 5.60
C PRO A 84 1.60 14.13 4.20
N LEU A 85 2.56 13.66 3.41
CA LEU A 85 2.78 14.15 2.04
C LEU A 85 1.80 13.54 1.04
N ILE A 86 1.22 12.38 1.34
CA ILE A 86 0.25 11.70 0.47
C ILE A 86 -0.97 12.61 0.27
N HIS A 87 -1.26 12.99 -0.98
CA HIS A 87 -2.32 13.95 -1.33
C HIS A 87 -2.11 15.38 -0.78
N GLY A 88 -0.91 15.68 -0.30
CA GLY A 88 -0.53 17.00 0.20
C GLY A 88 -0.16 17.98 -0.92
N ALA A 89 -0.18 19.28 -0.62
CA ALA A 89 0.20 20.31 -1.60
C ALA A 89 1.68 20.27 -2.01
N ASP A 90 2.53 19.69 -1.17
CA ASP A 90 3.98 19.53 -1.37
C ASP A 90 4.38 18.04 -1.46
N GLU A 91 3.50 17.24 -2.09
CA GLU A 91 3.71 15.81 -2.32
C GLU A 91 5.01 15.58 -3.10
N ARG A 92 5.91 14.77 -2.54
CA ARG A 92 7.24 14.49 -3.08
C ARG A 92 7.81 13.19 -2.51
N VAL A 93 8.88 12.71 -3.11
CA VAL A 93 9.63 11.52 -2.67
C VAL A 93 11.13 11.71 -2.92
N PRO A 94 12.03 11.17 -2.08
CA PRO A 94 13.46 11.13 -2.40
C PRO A 94 13.73 10.35 -3.69
N ILE A 95 14.69 10.82 -4.48
CA ILE A 95 15.05 10.14 -5.74
C ILE A 95 15.63 8.74 -5.45
N GLU A 96 16.36 8.57 -4.36
CA GLU A 96 16.87 7.24 -3.98
C GLU A 96 15.76 6.24 -3.64
N ASP A 97 14.67 6.68 -3.01
CA ASP A 97 13.52 5.82 -2.68
C ASP A 97 12.74 5.43 -3.94
N LEU A 98 12.55 6.38 -4.86
CA LEU A 98 11.99 6.08 -6.18
C LEU A 98 12.86 5.07 -6.92
N GLY A 99 14.18 5.22 -6.87
CA GLY A 99 15.13 4.29 -7.46
C GLY A 99 15.09 2.89 -6.83
N LEU A 100 14.94 2.79 -5.51
CA LEU A 100 14.80 1.54 -4.78
C LEU A 100 13.51 0.80 -5.20
N ALA A 101 12.38 1.51 -5.24
CA ALA A 101 11.11 0.95 -5.68
C ALA A 101 11.14 0.51 -7.15
N ALA A 102 11.74 1.31 -8.04
CA ALA A 102 11.89 0.95 -9.45
C ALA A 102 12.72 -0.34 -9.63
N ARG A 103 13.80 -0.52 -8.86
CA ARG A 103 14.58 -1.78 -8.87
C ARG A 103 13.75 -2.97 -8.41
N PHE A 104 12.93 -2.82 -7.37
CA PHE A 104 12.02 -3.88 -6.93
C PHE A 104 11.08 -4.30 -8.06
N TYR A 105 10.36 -3.36 -8.67
CA TYR A 105 9.39 -3.71 -9.72
C TYR A 105 10.04 -4.31 -10.96
N ALA A 106 11.19 -3.78 -11.39
CA ALA A 106 11.95 -4.34 -12.50
C ALA A 106 12.41 -5.77 -12.19
N GLY A 107 13.01 -5.99 -11.02
CA GLY A 107 13.47 -7.31 -10.58
C GLY A 107 12.33 -8.31 -10.43
N LEU A 108 11.18 -7.88 -9.90
CA LEU A 108 10.00 -8.73 -9.77
C LEU A 108 9.51 -9.24 -11.13
N ILE A 109 9.51 -8.38 -12.15
CA ILE A 109 9.14 -8.77 -13.52
C ILE A 109 10.13 -9.81 -14.06
N GLU A 110 11.44 -9.61 -13.84
CA GLU A 110 12.46 -10.57 -14.28
C GLU A 110 12.34 -11.92 -13.57
N GLU A 111 11.99 -11.93 -12.29
CA GLU A 111 11.83 -13.14 -11.49
C GLU A 111 10.56 -13.93 -11.85
N THR A 112 9.48 -13.23 -12.22
CA THR A 112 8.15 -13.85 -12.38
C THR A 112 7.74 -14.12 -13.81
N LEU A 113 8.30 -13.41 -14.79
CA LEU A 113 7.90 -13.50 -16.20
C LEU A 113 8.98 -14.07 -17.14
N ARG A 114 10.19 -14.35 -16.67
CA ARG A 114 11.21 -15.07 -17.43
C ARG A 114 11.24 -16.54 -17.05
#